data_AF-A0A651EPD9-F1
#
_entry.id   AF-A0A651EPD9-F1
#
_cell.length_a   1.000
_cell.length_b   1.000
_cell.length_c   1.000
_cell.angle_alpha   90.00
_cell.angle_beta   90.00
_cell.angle_gamma   90.00
#
_symmetry.space_group_name_H-M   'P 1'
#
loop_
_entity.id
_entity.type
_entity.pdbx_description
1 polymer ?
#
loop_
_entity_poly.entity_id
_entity_poly.type
_entity_poly.pdbx_seq_one_letter_code
_entity_poly.pdbx_strand_id
1 'polypeptide(L)'
;MIPLTQSAEVAEAARDGLPVVALESTIVTHGLPWPRNLETARLVEAAVRAEGACPATIAVVGGRVHVGLDGAALERLAQASDVAKLSRADLAARMALMADGSTTVAATMICARLAGVEVFATGGVGGVHRGAETSFDVSADLDELAKTPVTVVSAGAKAILDLPKTLEALETRGVPVIGWRTDRFPAFWSRDCGLAAPLRMDEAEQVAKAHRLRAALGLEGGQLVANPIPENAEIPYAEIAPLIEAAVAEAAAEGVSAKAVTPFLLSRILAATGGRSLDANVALIENNARLAARIAWALKREPKP
;
A
#
# COMPACT_ATOMS: atom_id res chain seq x y z
N MET A 1 21.28 15.36 -7.95
CA MET A 1 20.10 14.82 -8.67
C MET A 1 19.86 13.41 -8.18
N ILE A 2 18.63 13.05 -7.80
CA ILE A 2 18.33 11.68 -7.31
C ILE A 2 18.37 10.72 -8.52
N PRO A 3 19.04 9.56 -8.44
CA PRO A 3 19.07 8.62 -9.56
C PRO A 3 17.71 7.92 -9.71
N LEU A 4 16.89 8.45 -10.62
CA LEU A 4 15.56 7.95 -10.94
C LEU A 4 15.47 7.64 -12.45
N THR A 5 14.80 6.55 -12.78
CA THR A 5 14.51 6.14 -14.16
C THR A 5 13.03 5.75 -14.26
N GLN A 6 12.39 6.15 -15.36
CA GLN A 6 11.03 5.72 -15.71
C GLN A 6 11.10 4.62 -16.77
N SER A 7 10.19 3.65 -16.71
CA SER A 7 10.01 2.69 -17.80
C SER A 7 9.52 3.39 -19.08
N ALA A 8 9.67 2.72 -20.23
CA ALA A 8 9.17 3.23 -21.50
C ALA A 8 7.65 3.48 -21.47
N GLU A 9 6.88 2.57 -20.86
CA GLU A 9 5.42 2.70 -20.71
C GLU A 9 5.04 3.93 -19.87
N VAL A 10 5.73 4.17 -18.75
CA VAL A 10 5.46 5.34 -17.89
C VAL A 10 5.84 6.65 -18.61
N ALA A 11 6.96 6.66 -19.33
CA ALA A 11 7.38 7.83 -20.10
C ALA A 11 6.39 8.12 -21.26
N GLU A 12 5.86 7.08 -21.91
CA GLU A 12 4.84 7.20 -22.95
C GLU A 12 3.51 7.69 -22.39
N ALA A 13 3.04 7.11 -21.29
CA ALA A 13 1.85 7.57 -20.57
C ALA A 13 1.93 9.05 -20.20
N ALA A 14 3.09 9.53 -19.75
CA ALA A 14 3.29 10.94 -19.46
C ALA A 14 3.15 11.82 -20.71
N ARG A 15 3.67 11.40 -21.87
CA ARG A 15 3.52 12.13 -23.16
C ARG A 15 2.08 12.14 -23.65
N ASP A 16 1.38 11.02 -23.53
CA ASP A 16 0.01 10.84 -24.01
C ASP A 16 -1.04 11.43 -23.05
N GLY A 17 -0.59 11.95 -21.91
CA GLY A 17 -1.49 12.47 -20.90
C GLY A 17 -2.35 11.36 -20.30
N LEU A 18 -1.82 10.17 -20.09
CA LEU A 18 -2.44 9.16 -19.22
C LEU A 18 -2.03 9.40 -17.76
N PRO A 19 -2.93 9.23 -16.78
CA PRO A 19 -2.54 9.27 -15.38
C PRO A 19 -1.73 8.01 -15.02
N VAL A 20 -0.79 8.16 -14.10
CA VAL A 20 0.05 7.06 -13.59
C VAL A 20 -0.41 6.67 -12.18
N VAL A 21 -0.49 5.37 -11.90
CA VAL A 21 -0.77 4.82 -10.57
C VAL A 21 0.49 4.09 -10.09
N ALA A 22 1.07 4.55 -8.99
CA ALA A 22 2.17 3.85 -8.35
C ALA A 22 1.69 2.52 -7.76
N LEU A 23 2.56 1.52 -7.74
CA LEU A 23 2.38 0.22 -7.09
C LEU A 23 3.66 -0.14 -6.32
N GLU A 24 3.55 -0.75 -5.15
CA GLU A 24 4.72 -1.14 -4.36
C GLU A 24 5.31 -2.47 -4.80
N SER A 25 6.59 -2.70 -4.51
CA SER A 25 7.26 -3.96 -4.80
C SER A 25 7.39 -4.90 -3.59
N THR A 26 7.18 -4.43 -2.35
CA THR A 26 7.26 -5.33 -1.18
C THR A 26 6.20 -6.41 -1.18
N ILE A 27 5.01 -6.14 -1.76
CA ILE A 27 3.99 -7.17 -1.95
C ILE A 27 4.47 -8.31 -2.88
N VAL A 28 5.35 -7.99 -3.82
CA VAL A 28 5.91 -8.93 -4.79
C VAL A 28 7.00 -9.80 -4.16
N THR A 29 7.85 -9.22 -3.30
CA THR A 29 9.03 -9.93 -2.75
C THR A 29 8.79 -10.55 -1.38
N HIS A 30 7.96 -9.95 -0.54
CA HIS A 30 7.75 -10.37 0.86
C HIS A 30 6.28 -10.60 1.22
N GLY A 31 5.34 -10.25 0.33
CA GLY A 31 3.91 -10.31 0.62
C GLY A 31 3.24 -11.62 0.19
N LEU A 32 3.72 -12.24 -0.89
CA LEU A 32 3.11 -13.41 -1.51
C LEU A 32 4.21 -14.42 -1.92
N PRO A 33 3.93 -15.73 -1.90
CA PRO A 33 4.88 -16.74 -2.37
C PRO A 33 4.97 -16.77 -3.90
N TRP A 34 6.10 -17.23 -4.43
CA TRP A 34 6.24 -17.58 -5.85
C TRP A 34 5.40 -18.80 -6.22
N PRO A 35 4.76 -18.87 -7.42
CA PRO A 35 4.69 -17.84 -8.48
C PRO A 35 3.54 -16.83 -8.30
N ARG A 36 2.74 -16.98 -7.24
CA ARG A 36 1.54 -16.16 -6.99
C ARG A 36 1.85 -14.68 -6.86
N ASN A 37 3.03 -14.32 -6.36
CA ASN A 37 3.49 -12.94 -6.30
C ASN A 37 3.57 -12.26 -7.68
N LEU A 38 4.17 -12.90 -8.68
CA LEU A 38 4.30 -12.37 -10.04
C LEU A 38 2.93 -12.34 -10.74
N GLU A 39 2.13 -13.40 -10.58
CA GLU A 39 0.77 -13.45 -11.12
C GLU A 39 -0.07 -12.29 -10.58
N THR A 40 0.02 -12.03 -9.28
CA THR A 40 -0.72 -10.94 -8.63
C THR A 40 -0.20 -9.58 -9.10
N ALA A 41 1.11 -9.39 -9.20
CA ALA A 41 1.67 -8.14 -9.70
C ALA A 41 1.17 -7.83 -11.13
N ARG A 42 1.22 -8.83 -12.03
CA ARG A 42 0.70 -8.70 -13.40
C ARG A 42 -0.80 -8.43 -13.44
N LEU A 43 -1.58 -9.11 -12.59
CA LEU A 43 -3.02 -8.89 -12.45
C LEU A 43 -3.33 -7.45 -12.03
N VAL A 44 -2.60 -6.94 -11.03
CA VAL A 44 -2.77 -5.58 -10.51
C VAL A 44 -2.40 -4.53 -11.56
N GLU A 45 -1.29 -4.72 -12.28
CA GLU A 45 -0.95 -3.82 -13.37
C GLU A 45 -2.01 -3.87 -14.50
N ALA A 46 -2.53 -5.05 -14.83
CA ALA A 46 -3.61 -5.19 -15.80
C ALA A 46 -4.91 -4.51 -15.33
N ALA A 47 -5.22 -4.54 -14.04
CA ALA A 47 -6.37 -3.86 -13.47
C ALA A 47 -6.29 -2.34 -13.61
N VAL A 48 -5.10 -1.75 -13.42
CA VAL A 48 -4.85 -0.33 -13.68
C VAL A 48 -5.02 0.00 -15.16
N ARG A 49 -4.43 -0.82 -16.06
CA ARG A 49 -4.55 -0.65 -17.52
C ARG A 49 -5.99 -0.74 -18.01
N ALA A 50 -6.79 -1.65 -17.44
CA ALA A 50 -8.19 -1.82 -17.77
C ALA A 50 -9.05 -0.59 -17.45
N GLU A 51 -8.62 0.25 -16.51
CA GLU A 51 -9.27 1.53 -16.18
C GLU A 51 -8.64 2.72 -16.96
N GLY A 52 -7.79 2.43 -17.96
CA GLY A 52 -7.18 3.43 -18.84
C GLY A 52 -6.06 4.25 -18.20
N ALA A 53 -5.48 3.78 -17.10
CA ALA A 53 -4.32 4.41 -16.45
C ALA A 53 -3.05 3.58 -16.67
N CYS A 54 -1.88 4.19 -16.45
CA CYS A 54 -0.59 3.52 -16.56
C CYS A 54 -0.12 3.02 -15.18
N PRO A 55 0.13 1.72 -14.99
CA PRO A 55 0.73 1.21 -13.75
C PRO A 55 2.22 1.53 -13.69
N ALA A 56 2.70 1.86 -12.50
CA ALA A 56 4.11 2.04 -12.23
C ALA A 56 4.51 1.26 -10.97
N THR A 57 4.88 -0.01 -11.13
CA THR A 57 5.53 -0.76 -10.05
C THR A 57 6.88 -0.12 -9.73
N ILE A 58 7.07 0.28 -8.47
CA ILE A 58 8.26 1.01 -8.02
C ILE A 58 9.18 0.06 -7.23
N ALA A 59 10.48 0.11 -7.54
CA ALA A 59 11.53 -0.59 -6.80
C ALA A 59 12.85 0.17 -6.89
N VAL A 60 13.84 -0.24 -6.09
CA VAL A 60 15.24 0.16 -6.26
C VAL A 60 16.00 -0.97 -6.95
N VAL A 61 16.63 -0.69 -8.08
CA VAL A 61 17.46 -1.66 -8.82
C VAL A 61 18.80 -1.01 -9.15
N GLY A 62 19.89 -1.63 -8.70
CA GLY A 62 21.25 -1.10 -8.81
C GLY A 62 21.41 0.27 -8.16
N GLY A 63 20.74 0.49 -7.02
CA GLY A 63 20.72 1.77 -6.30
C GLY A 63 19.98 2.92 -6.99
N ARG A 64 19.29 2.66 -8.09
CA ARG A 64 18.44 3.64 -8.79
C ARG A 64 16.98 3.39 -8.48
N VAL A 65 16.19 4.45 -8.33
CA VAL A 65 14.72 4.32 -8.27
C VAL A 65 14.20 4.03 -9.66
N HIS A 66 13.47 2.93 -9.82
CA HIS A 66 12.74 2.60 -11.05
C HIS A 66 11.26 2.85 -10.83
N VAL A 67 10.66 3.62 -11.74
CA VAL A 67 9.24 3.95 -11.74
C VAL A 67 8.58 3.27 -12.94
N GLY A 68 7.90 2.17 -12.66
CA GLY A 68 7.54 1.17 -13.64
C GLY A 68 8.69 0.19 -13.84
N LEU A 69 8.37 -1.10 -13.81
CA LEU A 69 9.28 -2.19 -14.14
C LEU A 69 8.78 -2.85 -15.42
N ASP A 70 9.68 -3.20 -16.33
CA ASP A 70 9.30 -4.07 -17.44
C ASP A 70 9.00 -5.50 -16.94
N GLY A 71 8.38 -6.31 -17.80
CA GLY A 71 7.96 -7.66 -17.43
C GLY A 71 9.12 -8.57 -16.96
N ALA A 72 10.32 -8.38 -17.50
CA ALA A 72 11.50 -9.17 -17.12
C ALA A 72 12.09 -8.71 -15.78
N ALA A 73 12.10 -7.41 -15.52
CA ALA A 73 12.52 -6.83 -14.26
C ALA A 73 11.56 -7.19 -13.12
N LEU A 74 10.24 -7.16 -13.39
CA LEU A 74 9.23 -7.59 -12.43
C LEU A 74 9.36 -9.08 -12.11
N GLU A 75 9.56 -9.93 -13.12
CA GLU A 75 9.76 -11.36 -12.94
C GLU A 75 11.04 -11.69 -12.17
N ARG A 76 12.15 -11.02 -12.50
CA ARG A 76 13.40 -11.14 -11.73
C ARG A 76 13.20 -10.74 -10.28
N LEU A 77 12.47 -9.66 -10.03
CA LEU A 77 12.19 -9.19 -8.66
C LEU A 77 11.35 -10.22 -7.89
N ALA A 78 10.35 -10.82 -8.52
CA ALA A 78 9.49 -11.82 -7.91
C ALA A 78 10.19 -13.15 -7.55
N GLN A 79 11.29 -13.49 -8.22
CA GLN A 79 12.09 -14.69 -7.92
C GLN A 79 13.27 -14.41 -6.97
N ALA A 80 13.59 -13.15 -6.70
CA ALA A 80 14.77 -12.79 -5.94
C ALA A 80 14.58 -13.07 -4.44
N SER A 81 15.54 -13.79 -3.84
CA SER A 81 15.52 -14.20 -2.43
C SER A 81 16.17 -13.18 -1.48
N ASP A 82 17.10 -12.37 -1.97
CA ASP A 82 17.92 -11.44 -1.16
C ASP A 82 17.59 -9.96 -1.43
N VAL A 83 16.30 -9.66 -1.58
CA VAL A 83 15.84 -8.29 -1.83
C VAL A 83 15.58 -7.58 -0.50
N ALA A 84 16.30 -6.49 -0.22
CA ALA A 84 16.07 -5.71 0.98
C ALA A 84 14.67 -5.05 0.96
N LYS A 85 13.89 -5.21 2.04
CA LYS A 85 12.66 -4.46 2.28
C LYS A 85 12.98 -3.03 2.70
N LEU A 86 12.80 -2.08 1.79
CA LEU A 86 13.17 -0.68 1.96
C LEU A 86 12.02 0.13 2.56
N SER A 87 12.28 0.75 3.71
CA SER A 87 11.47 1.85 4.24
C SER A 87 12.24 3.17 4.18
N ARG A 88 11.66 4.26 4.69
CA ARG A 88 12.26 5.60 4.69
C ARG A 88 13.67 5.62 5.29
N ALA A 89 13.90 4.88 6.39
CA ALA A 89 15.20 4.84 7.06
C ALA A 89 16.29 4.13 6.24
N ASP A 90 15.91 3.17 5.40
CA ASP A 90 16.84 2.30 4.68
C ASP A 90 17.10 2.80 3.24
N LEU A 91 16.14 3.53 2.65
CA LEU A 91 16.10 3.84 1.22
C LEU A 91 17.39 4.50 0.70
N ALA A 92 17.82 5.60 1.31
CA ALA A 92 19.00 6.34 0.86
C ALA A 92 20.30 5.54 1.03
N ALA A 93 20.44 4.82 2.16
CA ALA A 93 21.61 4.00 2.43
C ALA A 93 21.73 2.86 1.41
N ARG A 94 20.62 2.19 1.10
CA ARG A 94 20.59 1.08 0.13
C ARG A 94 20.83 1.56 -1.30
N MET A 95 20.33 2.74 -1.66
CA MET A 95 20.65 3.38 -2.93
C MET A 95 22.14 3.72 -3.04
N ALA A 96 22.75 4.28 -1.99
CA ALA A 96 24.19 4.62 -1.99
C ALA A 96 25.09 3.38 -2.14
N LEU A 97 24.63 2.21 -1.69
CA LEU A 97 25.32 0.93 -1.84
C LEU A 97 25.10 0.28 -3.22
N MET A 98 24.42 0.96 -4.16
CA MET A 98 24.14 0.44 -5.51
C MET A 98 23.39 -0.91 -5.50
N ALA A 99 22.60 -1.16 -4.45
CA ALA A 99 21.96 -2.45 -4.21
C ALA A 99 20.48 -2.44 -4.58
N ASP A 100 19.94 -3.63 -4.85
CA ASP A 100 18.51 -3.83 -5.09
C ASP A 100 17.71 -3.76 -3.78
N GLY A 101 16.44 -3.40 -3.90
CA GLY A 101 15.50 -3.40 -2.79
C GLY A 101 14.06 -3.15 -3.23
N SER A 102 13.13 -3.81 -2.56
CA SER A 102 11.70 -3.62 -2.75
C SER A 102 11.19 -2.52 -1.83
N THR A 103 10.38 -1.61 -2.35
CA THR A 103 9.86 -0.48 -1.59
C THR A 103 8.59 -0.87 -0.83
N THR A 104 8.54 -0.52 0.45
CA THR A 104 7.31 -0.55 1.27
C THR A 104 6.35 0.57 0.85
N VAL A 105 5.19 0.68 1.51
CA VAL A 105 4.30 1.85 1.35
C VAL A 105 5.06 3.16 1.54
N ALA A 106 5.79 3.33 2.65
CA ALA A 106 6.56 4.54 2.90
C ALA A 106 7.57 4.88 1.78
N ALA A 107 8.41 3.91 1.41
CA ALA A 107 9.41 4.13 0.36
C ALA A 107 8.78 4.36 -1.01
N THR A 108 7.68 3.68 -1.33
CA THR A 108 6.94 3.84 -2.59
C THR A 108 6.35 5.24 -2.69
N MET A 109 5.77 5.77 -1.61
CA MET A 109 5.26 7.15 -1.57
C MET A 109 6.37 8.17 -1.84
N ILE A 110 7.54 8.03 -1.20
CA ILE A 110 8.70 8.90 -1.45
C ILE A 110 9.07 8.89 -2.94
N CYS A 111 9.24 7.71 -3.51
CA CYS A 111 9.63 7.53 -4.90
C CYS A 111 8.56 8.03 -5.88
N ALA A 112 7.28 7.79 -5.60
CA ALA A 112 6.15 8.26 -6.39
C ALA A 112 6.11 9.80 -6.45
N ARG A 113 6.24 10.46 -5.29
CA ARG A 113 6.31 11.93 -5.20
C ARG A 113 7.49 12.48 -6.02
N LEU A 114 8.67 11.86 -5.90
CA LEU A 114 9.86 12.27 -6.66
C LEU A 114 9.67 12.11 -8.18
N ALA A 115 8.78 11.22 -8.61
CA ALA A 115 8.41 11.00 -10.00
C ALA A 115 7.20 11.82 -10.47
N GLY A 116 6.59 12.63 -9.59
CA GLY A 116 5.36 13.38 -9.87
C GLY A 116 4.09 12.51 -9.95
N VAL A 117 4.12 11.30 -9.38
CA VAL A 117 2.97 10.40 -9.30
C VAL A 117 2.24 10.64 -7.98
N GLU A 118 0.95 11.01 -8.06
CA GLU A 118 0.17 11.52 -6.92
C GLU A 118 -0.80 10.46 -6.34
N VAL A 119 -0.94 9.29 -6.97
CA VAL A 119 -1.83 8.20 -6.54
C VAL A 119 -1.10 6.86 -6.49
N PHE A 120 -1.34 6.09 -5.43
CA PHE A 120 -0.69 4.81 -5.15
C PHE A 120 -1.72 3.79 -4.66
N ALA A 121 -1.70 2.57 -5.22
CA ALA A 121 -2.48 1.44 -4.73
C ALA A 121 -1.61 0.40 -4.00
N THR A 122 -2.05 -0.04 -2.83
CA THR A 122 -1.48 -1.17 -2.08
C THR A 122 -2.60 -2.05 -1.52
N GLY A 123 -2.26 -3.20 -0.96
CA GLY A 123 -3.23 -4.06 -0.30
C GLY A 123 -3.70 -3.42 1.01
N GLY A 124 -2.75 -3.08 1.86
CA GLY A 124 -3.02 -2.55 3.21
C GLY A 124 -1.81 -1.79 3.71
N VAL A 125 -2.01 -0.64 4.33
CA VAL A 125 -0.90 0.12 4.92
C VAL A 125 -0.37 -0.56 6.19
N GLY A 126 0.86 -0.27 6.58
CA GLY A 126 1.33 -0.51 7.94
C GLY A 126 0.64 0.41 8.94
N GLY A 127 0.90 0.21 10.23
CA GLY A 127 0.28 1.00 11.29
C GLY A 127 0.91 0.73 12.65
N VAL A 128 0.14 0.95 13.71
CA VAL A 128 0.57 0.66 15.07
C VAL A 128 0.44 -0.85 15.30
N HIS A 129 1.51 -1.51 15.73
CA HIS A 129 1.45 -2.93 16.06
C HIS A 129 0.77 -3.14 17.42
N ARG A 130 0.22 -4.34 17.61
CA ARG A 130 -0.34 -4.77 18.89
C ARG A 130 0.78 -4.82 19.93
N GLY A 131 0.57 -4.17 21.08
CA GLY A 131 1.60 -4.04 22.14
C GLY A 131 2.57 -2.86 21.95
N ALA A 132 2.36 -1.99 20.96
CA ALA A 132 3.22 -0.83 20.69
C ALA A 132 3.32 0.16 21.85
N GLU A 133 2.38 0.16 22.80
CA GLU A 133 2.46 0.93 24.04
C GLU A 133 3.69 0.57 24.90
N THR A 134 4.28 -0.61 24.69
CA THR A 134 5.54 -1.03 25.34
C THR A 134 6.68 -1.17 24.33
N SER A 135 6.42 -1.75 23.15
CA SER A 135 7.46 -2.05 22.15
C SER A 135 7.82 -0.88 21.26
N PHE A 136 6.93 0.11 21.13
CA PHE A 136 7.02 1.22 20.19
C PHE A 136 7.12 0.78 18.71
N ASP A 137 6.65 -0.43 18.40
CA ASP A 137 6.62 -0.96 17.04
C ASP A 137 5.49 -0.27 16.24
N VAL A 138 5.87 0.82 15.57
CA VAL A 138 4.96 1.66 14.78
C VAL A 138 5.53 1.83 13.38
N SER A 139 4.72 1.51 12.36
CA SER A 139 5.16 1.61 10.97
C SER A 139 5.47 3.05 10.56
N ALA A 140 6.60 3.22 9.87
CA ALA A 140 6.99 4.47 9.22
C ALA A 140 5.99 4.93 8.14
N ASP A 141 5.08 4.06 7.69
CA ASP A 141 4.01 4.41 6.75
C ASP A 141 3.13 5.55 7.29
N LEU A 142 2.89 5.58 8.62
CA LEU A 142 2.07 6.62 9.26
C LEU A 142 2.72 8.00 9.14
N ASP A 143 4.02 8.07 9.39
CA ASP A 143 4.79 9.32 9.24
C ASP A 143 4.98 9.71 7.77
N GLU A 144 5.02 8.73 6.85
CA GLU A 144 5.08 9.02 5.42
C GLU A 144 3.76 9.61 4.90
N LEU A 145 2.62 9.03 5.31
CA LEU A 145 1.30 9.58 5.02
C LEU A 145 1.16 11.02 5.51
N ALA A 146 1.77 11.36 6.64
CA ALA A 146 1.76 12.73 7.19
C ALA A 146 2.62 13.72 6.40
N LYS A 147 3.56 13.26 5.57
CA LYS A 147 4.60 14.12 4.96
C LYS A 147 4.55 14.18 3.44
N THR A 148 4.15 13.09 2.80
CA THR A 148 4.23 12.96 1.34
C THR A 148 2.84 13.08 0.71
N PRO A 149 2.60 14.09 -0.17
CA PRO A 149 1.30 14.32 -0.83
C PRO A 149 1.02 13.27 -1.92
N VAL A 150 0.72 12.05 -1.48
CA VAL A 150 0.29 10.93 -2.33
C VAL A 150 -1.00 10.38 -1.74
N THR A 151 -2.03 10.23 -2.57
CA THR A 151 -3.27 9.53 -2.20
C THR A 151 -3.00 8.03 -2.23
N VAL A 152 -3.12 7.37 -1.07
CA VAL A 152 -2.91 5.94 -0.93
C VAL A 152 -4.26 5.23 -0.86
N VAL A 153 -4.52 4.32 -1.80
CA VAL A 153 -5.70 3.46 -1.80
C VAL A 153 -5.32 2.09 -1.25
N SER A 154 -6.01 1.65 -0.21
CA SER A 154 -5.79 0.34 0.41
C SER A 154 -7.07 -0.21 1.04
N ALA A 155 -7.09 -1.49 1.44
CA ALA A 155 -8.16 -2.07 2.24
C ALA A 155 -8.01 -1.72 3.72
N GLY A 156 -7.73 -0.45 4.03
CA GLY A 156 -7.36 0.01 5.37
C GLY A 156 -5.92 -0.36 5.75
N ALA A 157 -5.68 -0.50 7.05
CA ALA A 157 -4.43 -1.04 7.58
C ALA A 157 -4.51 -2.57 7.69
N LYS A 158 -3.36 -3.26 7.61
CA LYS A 158 -3.32 -4.74 7.72
C LYS A 158 -3.98 -5.21 9.02
N ALA A 159 -4.86 -6.22 8.96
CA ALA A 159 -5.67 -6.68 10.10
C ALA A 159 -4.86 -7.18 11.31
N ILE A 160 -3.60 -7.56 11.08
CA ILE A 160 -2.64 -7.99 12.12
C ILE A 160 -2.19 -6.86 13.06
N LEU A 161 -2.56 -5.61 12.77
CA LEU A 161 -2.19 -4.42 13.51
C LEU A 161 -3.20 -4.09 14.61
N ASP A 162 -2.89 -3.09 15.42
CA ASP A 162 -3.82 -2.45 16.35
C ASP A 162 -4.55 -1.34 15.59
N LEU A 163 -5.73 -1.66 15.06
CA LEU A 163 -6.50 -0.73 14.20
C LEU A 163 -7.01 0.50 14.96
N PRO A 164 -7.55 0.38 16.19
CA PRO A 164 -7.90 1.56 16.98
C PRO A 164 -6.71 2.51 17.17
N LYS A 165 -5.55 2.01 17.64
CA LYS A 165 -4.37 2.87 17.83
C LYS A 165 -3.84 3.41 16.50
N THR A 166 -4.00 2.68 15.40
CA THR A 166 -3.62 3.16 14.07
C THR A 166 -4.46 4.35 13.63
N LEU A 167 -5.77 4.34 13.86
CA LEU A 167 -6.64 5.49 13.57
C LEU A 167 -6.28 6.71 14.41
N GLU A 168 -6.09 6.54 15.72
CA GLU A 168 -5.66 7.62 16.63
C GLU A 168 -4.30 8.22 16.22
N ALA A 169 -3.37 7.36 15.82
CA ALA A 169 -2.05 7.77 15.36
C ALA A 169 -2.09 8.55 14.04
N LEU A 170 -3.01 8.21 13.13
CA LEU A 170 -3.25 8.92 11.87
C LEU A 170 -3.93 10.27 12.11
N GLU A 171 -4.93 10.31 13.00
CA GLU A 171 -5.61 11.54 13.41
C GLU A 171 -4.61 12.53 14.02
N THR A 172 -3.79 12.08 14.98
CA THR A 172 -2.74 12.90 15.61
C THR A 172 -1.77 13.50 14.60
N ARG A 173 -1.52 12.79 13.49
CA ARG A 173 -0.63 13.22 12.40
C ARG A 173 -1.31 14.09 11.33
N GLY A 174 -2.61 14.36 11.46
CA GLY A 174 -3.39 15.11 10.47
C GLY A 174 -3.57 14.36 9.14
N VAL A 175 -3.47 13.03 9.15
CA VAL A 175 -3.72 12.19 7.98
C VAL A 175 -5.22 11.88 7.89
N PRO A 176 -5.91 12.32 6.82
CA PRO A 176 -7.31 12.00 6.63
C PRO A 176 -7.45 10.53 6.24
N VAL A 177 -8.37 9.84 6.92
CA VAL A 177 -8.76 8.46 6.63
C VAL A 177 -10.18 8.50 6.06
N ILE A 178 -10.30 8.11 4.80
CA ILE A 178 -11.52 8.23 4.00
C ILE A 178 -12.04 6.82 3.68
N GLY A 179 -13.18 6.44 4.24
CA GLY A 179 -13.92 5.26 3.81
C GLY A 179 -14.52 5.46 2.43
N TRP A 180 -14.16 4.59 1.48
CA TRP A 180 -14.73 4.61 0.14
C TRP A 180 -16.12 3.98 0.16
N ARG A 181 -17.15 4.82 -0.03
CA ARG A 181 -18.57 4.42 -0.02
C ARG A 181 -18.99 3.66 1.25
N THR A 182 -18.33 3.94 2.37
CA THR A 182 -18.60 3.30 3.66
C THR A 182 -18.31 4.26 4.81
N ASP A 183 -19.09 4.13 5.89
CA ASP A 183 -18.85 4.79 7.18
C ASP A 183 -18.11 3.86 8.17
N ARG A 184 -17.72 2.68 7.70
CA ARG A 184 -17.05 1.62 8.47
C ARG A 184 -15.62 1.46 7.99
N PHE A 185 -14.68 1.36 8.92
CA PHE A 185 -13.27 1.17 8.58
C PHE A 185 -13.03 -0.31 8.20
N PRO A 186 -12.54 -0.61 6.98
CA PRO A 186 -12.20 -1.97 6.60
C PRO A 186 -10.93 -2.44 7.31
N ALA A 187 -10.91 -3.72 7.69
CA ALA A 187 -9.76 -4.40 8.28
C ALA A 187 -9.17 -5.41 7.29
N PHE A 188 -8.66 -4.90 6.18
CA PHE A 188 -7.93 -5.68 5.18
C PHE A 188 -8.78 -6.81 4.55
N TRP A 189 -8.83 -7.99 5.18
CA TRP A 189 -9.68 -9.12 4.75
C TRP A 189 -11.16 -8.95 5.06
N SER A 190 -11.51 -8.02 5.96
CA SER A 190 -12.89 -7.77 6.39
C SER A 190 -13.34 -6.38 5.98
N ARG A 191 -14.59 -6.26 5.53
CA ARG A 191 -15.21 -5.00 5.12
C ARG A 191 -15.54 -4.09 6.29
N ASP A 192 -15.77 -4.68 7.47
CA ASP A 192 -16.08 -3.99 8.72
C ASP A 192 -15.40 -4.71 9.90
N CYS A 193 -14.75 -3.96 10.78
CA CYS A 193 -14.12 -4.45 12.00
C CYS A 193 -14.68 -3.87 13.31
N GLY A 194 -15.84 -3.21 13.26
CA GLY A 194 -16.43 -2.54 14.41
C GLY A 194 -16.15 -1.03 14.45
N LEU A 195 -15.10 -0.56 13.79
CA LEU A 195 -14.64 0.82 13.83
C LEU A 195 -15.31 1.70 12.76
N ALA A 196 -15.56 2.97 13.10
CA ALA A 196 -16.04 3.96 12.15
C ALA A 196 -14.89 4.48 11.27
N ALA A 197 -15.16 4.71 9.99
CA ALA A 197 -14.25 5.48 9.14
C ALA A 197 -14.37 6.98 9.52
N PRO A 198 -13.28 7.71 9.77
CA PRO A 198 -13.35 9.11 10.18
C PRO A 198 -14.05 10.03 9.17
N LEU A 199 -13.88 9.74 7.87
CA LEU A 199 -14.50 10.45 6.77
C LEU A 199 -15.10 9.44 5.79
N ARG A 200 -16.10 9.85 5.01
CA ARG A 200 -16.66 9.10 3.89
C ARG A 200 -16.62 9.91 2.61
N MET A 201 -16.26 9.27 1.50
CA MET A 201 -16.43 9.80 0.15
C MET A 201 -16.97 8.72 -0.77
N ASP A 202 -17.85 9.12 -1.68
CA ASP A 202 -18.60 8.22 -2.56
C ASP A 202 -18.14 8.30 -4.02
N GLU A 203 -17.47 9.39 -4.41
CA GLU A 203 -17.00 9.62 -5.79
C GLU A 203 -15.52 9.96 -5.87
N ALA A 204 -14.87 9.53 -6.96
CA ALA A 204 -13.41 9.68 -7.13
C ALA A 204 -13.00 11.16 -7.22
N GLU A 205 -13.88 11.99 -7.77
CA GLU A 205 -13.79 13.45 -7.85
C GLU A 205 -13.73 14.09 -6.47
N GLN A 206 -14.43 13.56 -5.47
CA GLN A 206 -14.36 14.09 -4.09
C GLN A 206 -12.98 13.85 -3.49
N VAL A 207 -12.42 12.66 -3.70
CA VAL A 207 -11.07 12.29 -3.25
C VAL A 207 -10.00 13.16 -3.94
N ALA A 208 -10.13 13.34 -5.26
CA ALA A 208 -9.25 14.19 -6.05
C ALA A 208 -9.29 15.66 -5.60
N LYS A 209 -10.49 16.21 -5.41
CA LYS A 209 -10.69 17.57 -4.92
C LYS A 209 -10.12 17.75 -3.51
N ALA A 210 -10.32 16.78 -2.62
CA ALA A 210 -9.73 16.81 -1.27
C ALA A 210 -8.19 16.83 -1.34
N HIS A 211 -7.57 16.03 -2.21
CA HIS A 211 -6.12 16.06 -2.43
C HIS A 211 -5.63 17.45 -2.85
N ARG A 212 -6.29 18.08 -3.83
CA ARG A 212 -5.91 19.43 -4.32
C ARG A 212 -6.14 20.50 -3.24
N LEU A 213 -7.26 20.44 -2.52
CA LEU A 213 -7.57 21.38 -1.45
C LEU A 213 -6.58 21.29 -0.28
N ARG A 214 -6.11 20.08 0.07
CA ARG A 214 -5.04 19.93 1.08
C ARG A 214 -3.79 20.72 0.70
N ALA A 215 -3.34 20.58 -0.55
CA ALA A 215 -2.19 21.33 -1.06
C ALA A 215 -2.46 22.85 -1.04
N ALA A 216 -3.64 23.29 -1.47
CA ALA A 216 -4.03 24.71 -1.48
C ALA A 216 -4.11 25.32 -0.07
N LEU A 217 -4.47 24.53 0.95
CA LEU A 217 -4.48 24.93 2.36
C LEU A 217 -3.08 24.95 2.99
N GLY A 218 -2.04 24.51 2.28
CA GLY A 218 -0.70 24.36 2.83
C GLY A 218 -0.56 23.20 3.82
N LEU A 219 -1.48 22.23 3.78
CA LEU A 219 -1.41 21.03 4.61
C LEU A 219 -0.45 20.03 3.98
N GLU A 220 0.57 19.62 4.73
CA GLU A 220 1.49 18.57 4.30
C GLU A 220 0.81 17.19 4.26
N GLY A 221 1.47 16.23 3.61
CA GLY A 221 1.01 14.84 3.62
C GLY A 221 -0.07 14.50 2.61
N GLY A 222 -0.30 13.19 2.53
CA GLY A 222 -1.26 12.56 1.63
C GLY A 222 -2.60 12.30 2.31
N GLN A 223 -3.29 11.27 1.82
CA GLN A 223 -4.55 10.81 2.36
C GLN A 223 -4.67 9.30 2.21
N LEU A 224 -5.33 8.64 3.15
CA LEU A 224 -5.63 7.22 3.11
C LEU A 224 -7.08 7.02 2.66
N VAL A 225 -7.26 6.39 1.50
CA VAL A 225 -8.57 5.95 1.01
C VAL A 225 -8.72 4.46 1.35
N ALA A 226 -9.51 4.19 2.38
CA ALA A 226 -9.82 2.86 2.86
C ALA A 226 -10.99 2.26 2.05
N ASN A 227 -10.67 1.36 1.13
CA ASN A 227 -11.58 0.71 0.20
C ASN A 227 -11.87 -0.73 0.65
N PRO A 228 -13.09 -1.04 1.10
CA PRO A 228 -13.43 -2.39 1.55
C PRO A 228 -13.17 -3.45 0.45
N ILE A 229 -12.64 -4.60 0.85
CA ILE A 229 -12.52 -5.79 0.01
C ILE A 229 -13.87 -6.13 -0.65
N PRO A 230 -13.94 -6.64 -1.90
CA PRO A 230 -15.19 -7.08 -2.50
C PRO A 230 -15.94 -8.09 -1.61
N GLU A 231 -17.27 -7.98 -1.55
CA GLU A 231 -18.14 -8.78 -0.67
C GLU A 231 -17.97 -10.29 -0.88
N ASN A 232 -17.81 -10.73 -2.13
CA ASN A 232 -17.61 -12.14 -2.47
C ASN A 232 -16.24 -12.70 -2.10
N ALA A 233 -15.28 -11.84 -1.72
CA ALA A 233 -13.92 -12.22 -1.34
C ALA A 233 -13.62 -11.98 0.14
N GLU A 234 -14.58 -11.47 0.91
CA GLU A 234 -14.41 -11.16 2.32
C GLU A 234 -14.16 -12.42 3.17
N ILE A 235 -13.27 -12.29 4.16
CA ILE A 235 -13.26 -13.15 5.34
C ILE A 235 -13.86 -12.32 6.48
N PRO A 236 -15.03 -12.69 7.02
CA PRO A 236 -15.70 -11.91 8.05
C PRO A 236 -14.82 -11.66 9.27
N TYR A 237 -14.93 -10.48 9.87
CA TYR A 237 -14.06 -10.10 10.99
C TYR A 237 -14.15 -11.08 12.17
N ALA A 238 -15.35 -11.55 12.48
CA ALA A 238 -15.59 -12.56 13.53
C ALA A 238 -14.90 -13.91 13.24
N GLU A 239 -14.62 -14.23 11.97
CA GLU A 239 -13.91 -15.45 11.58
C GLU A 239 -12.38 -15.25 11.68
N ILE A 240 -11.86 -14.14 11.17
CA ILE A 240 -10.41 -13.93 11.05
C ILE A 240 -9.75 -13.41 12.34
N ALA A 241 -10.48 -12.64 13.16
CA ALA A 241 -9.92 -12.02 14.36
C ALA A 241 -9.35 -13.05 15.36
N PRO A 242 -10.03 -14.17 15.70
CA PRO A 242 -9.47 -15.19 16.58
C PRO A 242 -8.18 -15.83 16.05
N LEU A 243 -8.06 -15.98 14.73
CA LEU A 243 -6.85 -16.52 14.09
C LEU A 243 -5.68 -15.54 14.21
N ILE A 244 -5.95 -14.24 14.09
CA ILE A 244 -4.97 -13.17 14.30
C ILE A 244 -4.51 -13.14 15.75
N GLU A 245 -5.43 -13.21 16.72
CA GLU A 245 -5.06 -13.27 18.15
C GLU A 245 -4.13 -14.46 18.43
N ALA A 246 -4.46 -15.65 17.91
CA ALA A 246 -3.64 -16.84 18.07
C ALA A 246 -2.23 -16.67 17.48
N ALA A 247 -2.13 -16.14 16.25
CA ALA A 247 -0.85 -15.90 15.59
C ALA A 247 0.00 -14.85 16.33
N VAL A 248 -0.62 -13.80 16.88
CA VAL A 248 0.07 -12.77 17.67
C VAL A 248 0.60 -13.34 18.99
N ALA A 249 -0.18 -14.18 19.67
CA ALA A 249 0.27 -14.86 20.88
C ALA A 249 1.46 -15.80 20.61
N GLU A 250 1.42 -16.52 19.48
CA GLU A 250 2.52 -17.39 19.05
C GLU A 250 3.79 -16.58 18.73
N ALA A 251 3.67 -15.47 17.99
CA ALA A 251 4.79 -14.59 17.67
C ALA A 251 5.48 -14.07 18.95
N ALA A 252 4.68 -13.70 19.97
CA ALA A 252 5.19 -13.24 21.25
C ALA A 252 5.91 -14.37 22.02
N ALA A 253 5.36 -15.59 22.02
CA ALA A 253 5.97 -16.75 22.66
C ALA A 253 7.30 -17.16 22.00
N GLU A 254 7.41 -17.00 20.67
CA GLU A 254 8.63 -17.27 19.91
C GLU A 254 9.63 -16.10 19.89
N GLY A 255 9.28 -14.95 20.48
CA GLY A 255 10.14 -13.75 20.49
C GLY A 255 10.33 -13.08 19.13
N VAL A 256 9.41 -13.29 18.18
CA VAL A 256 9.44 -12.65 16.86
C VAL A 256 9.17 -11.15 17.02
N SER A 257 10.05 -10.31 16.48
CA SER A 257 9.99 -8.85 16.68
C SER A 257 10.32 -8.04 15.42
N ALA A 258 9.90 -6.77 15.42
CA ALA A 258 10.16 -5.77 14.39
C ALA A 258 9.83 -6.26 12.95
N LYS A 259 10.77 -6.11 12.01
CA LYS A 259 10.57 -6.41 10.58
C LYS A 259 10.16 -7.86 10.30
N ALA A 260 10.40 -8.79 11.23
CA ALA A 260 10.05 -10.21 11.11
C ALA A 260 8.59 -10.53 11.50
N VAL A 261 7.91 -9.66 12.27
CA VAL A 261 6.55 -9.92 12.79
C VAL A 261 5.54 -10.05 11.66
N THR A 262 5.51 -9.10 10.71
CA THR A 262 4.51 -9.12 9.65
C THR A 262 4.59 -10.39 8.77
N PRO A 263 5.75 -10.80 8.22
CA PRO A 263 5.84 -12.06 7.47
C PRO A 263 5.42 -13.29 8.29
N PHE A 264 5.80 -13.36 9.56
CA PHE A 264 5.41 -14.44 10.45
C PHE A 264 3.89 -14.55 10.60
N LEU A 265 3.23 -13.43 10.95
CA LEU A 265 1.78 -13.41 11.14
C LEU A 265 1.02 -13.76 9.86
N LEU A 266 1.44 -13.22 8.71
CA LEU A 266 0.80 -13.54 7.43
C LEU A 266 0.94 -15.03 7.07
N SER A 267 2.08 -15.65 7.37
CA SER A 267 2.29 -17.09 7.17
C SER A 267 1.36 -17.95 8.03
N ARG A 268 1.20 -17.61 9.31
CA ARG A 268 0.26 -18.32 10.21
C ARG A 268 -1.18 -18.18 9.78
N ILE A 269 -1.60 -16.99 9.37
CA ILE A 269 -2.95 -16.75 8.86
C ILE A 269 -3.19 -17.48 7.54
N LEU A 270 -2.21 -17.53 6.65
CA LEU A 270 -2.28 -18.30 5.41
C LEU A 270 -2.59 -19.77 5.68
N ALA A 271 -1.82 -20.39 6.58
CA ALA A 271 -2.03 -21.78 6.97
C ALA A 271 -3.38 -21.99 7.64
N ALA A 272 -3.76 -21.14 8.61
CA ALA A 272 -5.00 -21.26 9.37
C ALA A 272 -6.26 -21.08 8.52
N THR A 273 -6.17 -20.32 7.43
CA THR A 273 -7.28 -20.07 6.50
C THR A 273 -7.30 -21.01 5.29
N GLY A 274 -6.38 -21.98 5.22
CA GLY A 274 -6.27 -22.91 4.10
C GLY A 274 -6.06 -22.21 2.75
N GLY A 275 -5.39 -21.06 2.74
CA GLY A 275 -5.17 -20.26 1.54
C GLY A 275 -6.19 -19.13 1.30
N ARG A 276 -7.36 -19.11 1.95
CA ARG A 276 -8.40 -18.09 1.69
C ARG A 276 -7.91 -16.65 1.90
N SER A 277 -7.03 -16.41 2.89
CA SER A 277 -6.45 -15.08 3.12
C SER A 277 -5.56 -14.60 1.97
N LEU A 278 -4.97 -15.51 1.20
CA LEU A 278 -4.20 -15.18 0.00
C LEU A 278 -5.11 -14.75 -1.14
N ASP A 279 -6.19 -15.49 -1.38
CA ASP A 279 -7.17 -15.16 -2.43
C ASP A 279 -7.88 -13.84 -2.12
N ALA A 280 -8.21 -13.61 -0.85
CA ALA A 280 -8.71 -12.33 -0.37
C ALA A 280 -7.69 -11.19 -0.59
N ASN A 281 -6.39 -11.43 -0.34
CA ASN A 281 -5.31 -10.47 -0.62
C ASN A 281 -5.24 -10.09 -2.11
N VAL A 282 -5.41 -11.06 -3.01
CA VAL A 282 -5.41 -10.82 -4.46
C VAL A 282 -6.63 -9.99 -4.86
N ALA A 283 -7.82 -10.35 -4.37
CA ALA A 283 -9.05 -9.64 -4.67
C ALA A 283 -9.04 -8.18 -4.17
N LEU A 284 -8.56 -7.93 -2.95
CA LEU A 284 -8.51 -6.59 -2.39
C LEU A 284 -7.49 -5.69 -3.13
N ILE A 285 -6.30 -6.21 -3.50
CA ILE A 285 -5.30 -5.36 -4.19
C ILE A 285 -5.76 -5.02 -5.60
N GLU A 286 -6.40 -5.96 -6.30
CA GLU A 286 -6.99 -5.69 -7.61
C GLU A 286 -8.08 -4.62 -7.50
N ASN A 287 -8.98 -4.74 -6.52
CA ASN A 287 -10.03 -3.74 -6.27
C ASN A 287 -9.45 -2.35 -5.96
N ASN A 288 -8.39 -2.28 -5.14
CA ASN A 288 -7.71 -1.03 -4.82
C ASN A 288 -7.04 -0.40 -6.03
N ALA A 289 -6.43 -1.21 -6.90
CA ALA A 289 -5.79 -0.74 -8.12
C ALA A 289 -6.79 -0.12 -9.11
N ARG A 290 -7.97 -0.72 -9.23
CA ARG A 290 -9.06 -0.16 -10.06
C ARG A 290 -9.53 1.19 -9.53
N LEU A 291 -9.79 1.29 -8.22
CA LEU A 291 -10.20 2.54 -7.60
C LEU A 291 -9.11 3.61 -7.71
N ALA A 292 -7.84 3.25 -7.50
CA ALA A 292 -6.72 4.18 -7.64
C ALA A 292 -6.62 4.75 -9.06
N ALA A 293 -6.83 3.94 -10.10
CA ALA A 293 -6.85 4.42 -11.48
C ALA A 293 -7.97 5.45 -11.72
N ARG A 294 -9.17 5.22 -11.17
CA ARG A 294 -10.29 6.17 -11.26
C ARG A 294 -9.99 7.48 -10.53
N ILE A 295 -9.40 7.41 -9.34
CA ILE A 295 -8.96 8.59 -8.59
C ILE A 295 -7.86 9.33 -9.35
N ALA A 296 -6.92 8.63 -9.98
CA ALA A 296 -5.85 9.25 -10.76
C ALA A 296 -6.39 10.01 -11.98
N TRP A 297 -7.42 9.47 -12.65
CA TRP A 297 -8.15 10.19 -13.69
C TRP A 297 -8.88 11.42 -13.15
N ALA A 298 -9.59 11.30 -12.03
CA ALA A 298 -10.26 12.42 -11.39
C ALA A 298 -9.25 13.53 -11.01
N LEU A 299 -8.11 13.15 -10.43
CA LEU A 299 -7.05 14.07 -10.02
C LEU A 299 -6.34 14.76 -11.19
N LYS A 300 -6.28 14.09 -12.34
CA LYS A 300 -5.79 14.68 -13.58
C LYS A 300 -6.73 15.76 -14.13
N ARG A 301 -8.05 15.54 -13.99
CA ARG A 301 -9.09 16.48 -14.43
C ARG A 301 -9.28 17.63 -13.44
N GLU A 302 -8.98 17.40 -12.16
CA GLU A 302 -9.03 18.43 -11.13
C GLU A 302 -7.87 19.43 -11.31
N PRO A 303 -8.16 20.74 -11.46
CA PRO A 303 -7.13 21.75 -11.64
C PRO A 303 -6.08 21.74 -10.52
N LYS A 304 -4.81 21.93 -10.88
CA LYS A 304 -3.78 22.28 -9.89
C LYS A 304 -4.04 23.72 -9.41
N PRO A 305 -3.95 23.98 -8.09
CA PRO A 305 -4.06 25.33 -7.56
C PRO A 305 -2.97 26.26 -8.10
#